data_AF-A0A554KVX8-F1
#
_entry.id   AF-A0A554KVX8-F1
#
_cell.length_a   1.000
_cell.length_b   1.000
_cell.length_c   1.000
_cell.angle_alpha   90.00
_cell.angle_beta   90.00
_cell.angle_gamma   90.00
#
_symmetry.space_group_name_H-M   'P 1'
#
loop_
_entity.id
_entity.type
_entity.pdbx_description
1 polymer ?
#
loop_
_entity_poly.entity_id
_entity_poly.type
_entity_poly.pdbx_seq_one_letter_code
_entity_poly.pdbx_strand_id
1 'polypeptide(L)'
;MSIKRQIQFRYRSFIHAIETISMPQWLTSKTTRFGLLAVIFLFSIAYIVNTTSSATSGYQMHKLEKQKLALEIEVQKLQVEIADNSSMSSISSRLVKLNMTEVSSVKYLTVKNTPVAKN
;
A
#
# COMPACT_ATOMS: atom_id res chain seq x y z
N MET A 1 66.25 -5.83 -16.69
CA MET A 1 65.83 -6.49 -15.42
C MET A 1 64.34 -6.82 -15.51
N SER A 2 63.96 -8.09 -15.32
CA SER A 2 62.60 -8.58 -15.61
C SER A 2 61.55 -8.07 -14.60
N ILE A 3 60.45 -7.54 -15.10
CA ILE A 3 59.25 -7.09 -14.35
C ILE A 3 58.77 -8.14 -13.34
N LYS A 4 58.95 -9.43 -13.64
CA LYS A 4 58.61 -10.54 -12.73
C LYS A 4 59.34 -10.44 -11.38
N ARG A 5 60.61 -10.02 -11.38
CA ARG A 5 61.37 -9.81 -10.14
C ARG A 5 60.82 -8.65 -9.32
N GLN A 6 60.43 -7.55 -9.96
CA GLN A 6 59.89 -6.38 -9.24
C GLN A 6 58.57 -6.68 -8.55
N ILE A 7 57.69 -7.46 -9.18
CA ILE A 7 56.42 -7.89 -8.60
C ILE A 7 56.65 -8.81 -7.41
N GLN A 8 57.58 -9.78 -7.52
CA GLN A 8 57.92 -10.67 -6.41
C GLN A 8 58.48 -9.91 -5.20
N PHE A 9 59.35 -8.92 -5.41
CA PHE A 9 59.88 -8.09 -4.33
C PHE A 9 58.80 -7.24 -3.67
N ARG A 10 57.90 -6.62 -4.45
CA ARG A 10 56.77 -5.83 -3.91
C ARG A 10 55.81 -6.70 -3.11
N TYR A 11 55.48 -7.89 -3.61
CA TYR A 11 54.61 -8.83 -2.92
C TYR A 11 55.24 -9.28 -1.59
N ARG A 12 56.52 -9.63 -1.61
CA ARG A 12 57.24 -10.05 -0.39
C ARG A 12 57.36 -8.91 0.63
N SER A 13 57.61 -7.69 0.18
CA SER A 13 57.63 -6.50 1.04
C SER A 13 56.26 -6.20 1.64
N PHE A 14 55.18 -6.43 0.89
CA PHE A 14 53.82 -6.22 1.36
C PHE A 14 53.41 -7.27 2.41
N ILE A 15 53.75 -8.54 2.20
CA ILE A 15 53.51 -9.60 3.17
C ILE A 15 54.28 -9.33 4.47
N HIS A 16 55.55 -8.96 4.40
CA HIS A 16 56.33 -8.62 5.59
C HIS A 16 55.81 -7.38 6.32
N ALA A 17 55.27 -6.39 5.60
CA ALA A 17 54.62 -5.23 6.22
C ALA A 17 53.33 -5.61 6.95
N ILE A 18 52.55 -6.56 6.43
CA ILE A 18 51.36 -7.08 7.11
C ILE A 18 51.75 -7.92 8.33
N GLU A 19 52.77 -8.77 8.22
CA GLU A 19 53.24 -9.60 9.33
C GLU A 19 53.85 -8.79 10.48
N THR A 20 54.45 -7.63 10.18
CA THR A 20 55.01 -6.73 11.20
C THR A 20 54.00 -5.75 11.80
N ILE A 21 52.76 -5.72 11.32
CA ILE A 21 51.66 -5.05 12.03
C ILE A 21 51.32 -5.90 13.25
N SER A 22 52.06 -5.67 14.34
CA SER A 22 51.65 -6.11 15.66
C SER A 22 50.37 -5.36 16.03
N MET A 23 49.23 -6.06 15.95
CA MET A 23 47.95 -5.49 16.38
C MET A 23 48.10 -4.95 17.81
N PRO A 24 47.65 -3.72 18.09
CA PRO A 24 47.74 -3.13 19.42
C PRO A 24 47.18 -4.07 20.48
N GLN A 25 47.83 -4.18 21.65
CA GLN A 25 47.41 -5.11 22.71
C GLN A 25 45.93 -4.91 23.13
N TRP A 26 45.39 -3.70 23.01
CA TRP A 26 43.99 -3.42 23.31
C TRP A 26 43.01 -4.08 22.33
N LEU A 27 43.42 -4.41 21.10
CA LEU A 27 42.59 -5.07 20.08
C LEU A 27 42.70 -6.61 20.15
N THR A 28 43.86 -7.12 20.54
CA THR A 28 44.16 -8.56 20.62
C THR A 28 43.86 -9.18 21.97
N SER A 29 43.50 -8.38 22.97
CA SER A 29 43.15 -8.88 24.31
C SER A 29 41.91 -9.78 24.30
N LYS A 30 41.86 -10.76 25.22
CA LYS A 30 40.72 -11.67 25.36
C LYS A 30 39.42 -10.91 25.70
N THR A 31 39.51 -9.90 26.55
CA THR A 31 38.36 -9.08 26.98
C THR A 31 37.77 -8.28 25.82
N THR A 32 38.60 -7.67 24.98
CA THR A 32 38.13 -6.94 23.78
C THR A 32 37.43 -7.87 22.80
N ARG A 33 37.96 -9.08 22.58
CA ARG A 33 37.31 -10.08 21.71
C ARG A 33 35.94 -10.50 22.22
N PHE A 34 35.82 -10.78 23.52
CA PHE A 34 34.51 -11.11 24.13
C PHE A 34 33.54 -9.93 24.10
N GLY A 35 34.01 -8.70 24.36
CA GLY A 35 33.20 -7.50 24.25
C GLY A 35 32.68 -7.29 22.83
N LEU A 36 33.54 -7.47 21.83
CA LEU A 36 33.18 -7.31 20.43
C LEU A 36 32.17 -8.39 19.98
N LEU A 37 32.33 -9.64 20.45
CA LEU A 37 31.34 -10.70 20.23
C LEU A 37 30.00 -10.37 20.89
N ALA A 38 29.99 -9.85 22.11
CA ALA A 38 28.76 -9.45 22.80
C ALA A 38 28.05 -8.31 22.05
N VAL A 39 28.80 -7.32 21.55
CA VAL A 39 28.26 -6.23 20.74
C VAL A 39 27.67 -6.75 19.43
N ILE A 40 28.39 -7.61 18.71
CA ILE A 40 27.87 -8.25 17.49
C ILE A 40 26.57 -8.98 17.79
N PHE A 41 26.55 -9.81 18.83
CA PHE A 41 25.38 -10.59 19.20
C PHE A 41 24.17 -9.70 19.54
N LEU A 42 24.39 -8.63 20.30
CA LEU A 42 23.36 -7.65 20.63
C LEU A 42 22.81 -6.97 19.38
N PHE A 43 23.68 -6.51 18.47
CA PHE A 43 23.25 -5.90 17.21
C PHE A 43 22.54 -6.89 16.28
N SER A 44 22.94 -8.16 16.25
CA SER A 44 22.25 -9.19 15.48
C SER A 44 20.82 -9.41 15.99
N ILE A 45 20.61 -9.50 17.30
CA ILE A 45 19.27 -9.61 17.88
C ILE A 45 18.44 -8.37 17.57
N ALA A 46 19.00 -7.18 17.81
CA ALA A 46 18.30 -5.92 17.54
C ALA A 46 17.89 -5.79 16.07
N TYR A 47 18.76 -6.20 15.14
CA TYR A 47 18.48 -6.21 13.71
C TYR A 47 17.33 -7.15 13.34
N ILE A 48 17.33 -8.37 13.89
CA ILE A 48 16.25 -9.35 13.66
C ILE A 48 14.92 -8.80 14.18
N VAL A 49 14.89 -8.29 15.42
CA VAL A 49 13.67 -7.74 16.01
C VAL A 49 13.13 -6.56 15.20
N ASN A 50 14.01 -5.63 14.79
CA ASN A 50 13.62 -4.49 13.98
C ASN A 50 13.07 -4.93 12.61
N THR A 51 13.77 -5.82 11.92
CA THR A 51 13.36 -6.35 10.62
C THR A 51 12.02 -7.08 10.71
N THR A 52 11.85 -7.96 11.70
CA THR A 52 10.59 -8.68 11.91
C THR A 52 9.46 -7.74 12.28
N SER A 53 9.70 -6.76 13.15
CA SER A 53 8.70 -5.75 13.52
C SER A 53 8.25 -4.94 12.30
N SER A 54 9.18 -4.50 11.44
CA SER A 54 8.85 -3.80 10.20
C SER A 54 8.05 -4.66 9.22
N ALA A 55 8.42 -5.94 9.04
CA ALA A 55 7.71 -6.86 8.17
C ALA A 55 6.29 -7.18 8.68
N THR A 56 6.15 -7.45 9.98
CA THR A 56 4.85 -7.70 10.62
C THR A 56 3.97 -6.45 10.60
N SER A 57 4.54 -5.27 10.85
CA SER A 57 3.82 -3.99 10.77
C SER A 57 3.32 -3.72 9.37
N GLY A 58 4.11 -3.99 8.32
CA GLY A 58 3.68 -3.86 6.93
C GLY A 58 2.50 -4.76 6.58
N TYR A 59 2.52 -6.02 7.03
CA TYR A 59 1.40 -6.95 6.84
C TYR A 59 0.13 -6.47 7.56
N GLN A 60 0.27 -6.01 8.82
CA GLN A 60 -0.86 -5.47 9.58
C GLN A 60 -1.43 -4.20 8.94
N MET A 61 -0.58 -3.28 8.47
CA MET A 61 -1.00 -2.08 7.76
C MET A 61 -1.75 -2.42 6.48
N HIS A 62 -1.25 -3.35 5.67
CA HIS A 62 -1.92 -3.80 4.45
C HIS A 62 -3.29 -4.43 4.74
N LYS A 63 -3.41 -5.20 5.83
CA LYS A 63 -4.68 -5.76 6.26
C LYS A 63 -5.67 -4.67 6.68
N LEU A 64 -5.22 -3.70 7.46
CA LEU A 64 -6.05 -2.55 7.88
C LEU A 64 -6.49 -1.71 6.68
N GLU A 65 -5.62 -1.48 5.70
CA GLU A 65 -5.94 -0.75 4.47
C GLU A 65 -7.02 -1.46 3.65
N LYS A 66 -6.92 -2.79 3.51
CA LYS A 66 -7.99 -3.59 2.87
C LYS A 66 -9.32 -3.50 3.61
N GLN A 67 -9.30 -3.54 4.93
CA GLN A 67 -10.52 -3.41 5.74
C GLN A 67 -11.13 -2.01 5.60
N LYS A 68 -10.31 -0.96 5.57
CA LYS A 68 -10.76 0.41 5.34
C LYS A 68 -11.43 0.55 3.97
N LEU A 69 -10.80 0.04 2.91
CA LEU A 69 -11.37 0.08 1.56
C LEU A 69 -12.70 -0.68 1.47
N ALA A 70 -12.79 -1.86 2.07
CA ALA A 70 -14.04 -2.62 2.11
C ALA A 70 -15.16 -1.84 2.81
N LEU A 71 -14.85 -1.20 3.94
CA LEU A 71 -15.81 -0.39 4.70
C LEU A 71 -16.24 0.86 3.92
N GLU A 72 -15.32 1.52 3.21
CA GLU A 72 -15.62 2.69 2.40
C GLU A 72 -16.57 2.36 1.23
N ILE A 73 -16.37 1.20 0.59
CA ILE A 73 -17.28 0.68 -0.45
C ILE A 73 -18.67 0.41 0.14
N GLU A 74 -18.74 -0.19 1.33
CA GLU A 74 -20.02 -0.48 1.99
C GLU A 74 -20.77 0.81 2.36
N VAL A 75 -20.06 1.82 2.86
CA VAL A 75 -20.64 3.14 3.13
C VAL A 75 -21.17 3.79 1.86
N GLN A 76 -20.41 3.75 0.76
CA GLN A 76 -20.88 4.28 -0.53
C GLN A 76 -22.13 3.57 -1.02
N LYS A 77 -22.19 2.23 -0.89
CA LYS A 77 -23.38 1.45 -1.24
C LYS A 77 -24.60 1.88 -0.42
N LEU A 78 -24.43 2.03 0.90
CA LEU A 78 -25.51 2.48 1.77
C LEU A 78 -25.98 3.90 1.42
N GLN A 79 -25.07 4.81 1.04
CA GLN A 79 -25.45 6.15 0.60
C GLN A 79 -26.31 6.14 -0.66
N VAL A 80 -26.00 5.28 -1.63
CA VAL A 80 -26.81 5.10 -2.84
C VAL A 80 -28.20 4.59 -2.47
N GLU A 81 -28.29 3.58 -1.60
CA GLU A 81 -29.57 3.02 -1.16
C GLU A 81 -30.45 4.05 -0.41
N ILE A 82 -29.82 4.89 0.42
CA ILE A 82 -30.51 6.01 1.07
C ILE A 82 -31.03 7.02 0.06
N ALA A 83 -30.23 7.35 -0.98
CA ALA A 83 -30.62 8.29 -2.02
C ALA A 83 -31.79 7.75 -2.85
N ASP A 84 -31.79 6.46 -3.18
CA ASP A 84 -32.89 5.79 -3.90
C ASP A 84 -34.19 5.82 -3.08
N ASN A 85 -34.10 5.46 -1.80
CA ASN A 85 -35.26 5.48 -0.91
C ASN A 85 -35.81 6.90 -0.69
N SER A 86 -34.91 7.88 -0.53
CA SER A 86 -35.28 9.30 -0.44
C SER A 86 -35.95 9.80 -1.72
N SER A 87 -35.46 9.35 -2.88
CA SER A 87 -36.05 9.68 -4.17
C SER A 87 -37.48 9.12 -4.27
N MET A 88 -37.72 7.87 -3.87
CA MET A 88 -39.06 7.29 -3.83
C MET A 88 -40.00 8.03 -2.87
N SER A 89 -39.53 8.37 -1.69
CA SER A 89 -40.30 9.17 -0.74
C SER A 89 -40.69 10.53 -1.35
N SER A 90 -39.75 11.20 -2.03
CA SER A 90 -40.02 12.48 -2.70
C SER A 90 -41.06 12.36 -3.81
N ILE A 91 -40.98 11.32 -4.64
CA ILE A 91 -41.94 11.06 -5.73
C ILE A 91 -43.32 10.77 -5.16
N SER A 92 -43.41 9.90 -4.15
CA SER A 92 -44.66 9.60 -3.45
C SER A 92 -45.32 10.87 -2.89
N SER A 93 -44.53 11.73 -2.22
CA SER A 93 -45.04 13.00 -1.68
C SER A 93 -45.58 13.96 -2.76
N ARG A 94 -44.95 13.96 -3.94
CA ARG A 94 -45.38 14.79 -5.08
C ARG A 94 -46.63 14.22 -5.74
N LEU A 95 -46.74 12.90 -5.88
CA LEU A 95 -47.92 12.24 -6.43
C LEU A 95 -49.17 12.50 -5.58
N VAL A 96 -49.04 12.46 -4.24
CA VAL A 96 -50.14 12.80 -3.32
C VAL A 96 -50.60 14.25 -3.52
N LYS A 97 -49.67 15.19 -3.70
CA LYS A 97 -50.01 16.60 -3.96
C LYS A 97 -50.69 16.84 -5.31
N LEU A 98 -50.52 15.94 -6.27
CA LEU A 98 -51.06 16.07 -7.61
C LEU A 98 -52.50 15.53 -7.74
N ASN A 99 -53.12 15.01 -6.65
CA ASN A 99 -54.47 14.44 -6.64
C ASN A 99 -54.73 13.53 -7.86
N MET A 100 -53.74 12.70 -8.22
CA MET A 100 -53.85 11.86 -9.40
C MET A 100 -54.88 10.75 -9.14
N THR A 101 -55.93 10.71 -9.96
CA THR A 101 -56.98 9.69 -9.92
C THR A 101 -56.70 8.63 -10.98
N GLU A 102 -56.94 7.36 -10.66
CA GLU A 102 -56.79 6.24 -11.60
C GLU A 102 -57.70 6.44 -12.83
N VAL A 103 -57.11 6.41 -14.03
CA VAL A 103 -57.84 6.56 -15.30
C VAL A 103 -58.25 5.17 -15.80
N SER A 104 -59.55 4.89 -15.79
CA SER A 104 -60.13 3.60 -16.17
C SER A 104 -60.12 3.32 -17.68
N SER A 105 -60.00 4.34 -18.54
CA SER A 105 -59.73 4.15 -19.97
C SER A 105 -59.08 5.38 -20.60
N VAL A 106 -58.01 5.16 -21.35
CA VAL A 106 -57.33 6.21 -22.13
C VAL A 106 -57.89 6.17 -23.55
N LYS A 107 -58.70 7.18 -23.91
CA LYS A 107 -59.26 7.29 -25.25
C LYS A 107 -58.29 8.08 -26.13
N TYR A 108 -57.44 7.38 -26.86
CA TYR A 108 -56.53 7.99 -27.82
C TYR A 108 -57.34 8.54 -29.00
N LEU A 109 -57.27 9.86 -29.21
CA LEU A 109 -57.88 10.50 -30.37
C LEU A 109 -57.01 10.21 -31.59
N THR A 110 -57.48 9.32 -32.46
CA THR A 110 -56.88 9.14 -33.78
C THR A 110 -57.16 10.39 -34.60
N VAL A 111 -56.13 11.20 -34.82
CA VAL A 111 -56.22 12.38 -35.70
C VAL A 111 -56.54 11.88 -37.10
N LYS A 112 -57.80 12.04 -37.52
CA LYS A 112 -58.23 11.73 -38.88
C LYS A 112 -57.60 12.78 -39.77
N ASN A 113 -56.59 12.40 -40.55
CA ASN A 113 -55.90 13.26 -41.53
C ASN A 113 -56.92 14.08 -42.33
N THR A 114 -57.09 15.35 -41.96
CA THR A 114 -57.73 16.35 -42.81
C THR A 114 -56.65 16.83 -43.78
N PRO A 115 -56.78 16.55 -45.10
CA PRO A 115 -55.84 17.07 -46.07
C PRO A 115 -56.01 18.59 -46.13
N VAL A 116 -55.08 19.32 -45.53
CA VAL A 116 -54.95 20.76 -45.73
C VAL A 116 -54.31 21.00 -47.10
N ALA A 117 -54.96 21.85 -47.90
CA ALA A 117 -54.47 22.21 -49.23
C ALA A 117 -53.13 22.94 -49.12
N LYS A 118 -52.13 22.47 -49.87
CA LYS A 118 -50.86 23.17 -50.06
C LYS A 118 -51.08 24.33 -51.03
N ASN A 119 -50.70 25.53 -50.60
CA ASN A 119 -50.54 26.71 -51.44
C ASN A 119 -49.08 26.83 -51.89
#